data_AF-A0A353N5E3-F1
#
_entry.id   AF-A0A353N5E3-F1
#
_cell.length_a   1.000
_cell.length_b   1.000
_cell.length_c   1.000
_cell.angle_alpha   90.00
_cell.angle_beta   90.00
_cell.angle_gamma   90.00
#
_symmetry.space_group_name_H-M   'P 1'
#
loop_
_entity.id
_entity.type
_entity.pdbx_description
1 polymer ?
#
loop_
_entity_poly.entity_id
_entity_poly.type
_entity_poly.pdbx_seq_one_letter_code
_entity_poly.pdbx_strand_id
1 'polypeptide(L)'
;VEAAQQIGSDHYFNILNRSFLALVYSKKGRWVEALTIGEKALQDALSQDGMIAPICEIILSTIFMEIGDHREVKKRLEILTALEKNLHALEKDSDVALRSITSIKREKFGLKQEAVVQEETGSYFFSVQMFGPIRVFHREQELDATSWRTVKTRDLLAYLAHQDKPVSTDQILEDLWPNFDPDKASALFHTTLYYLRRLLQQFTNKEIIIRGSKRYQLRPGSILTDQRQFKEIAHLALEKTMTENLANELEAAILLYRGDYLEDLDYQWVIPVQEELRNLNIELKQKLAVYYLKNKMYSRAVTHLHQLTALKPYSEEVLRLLLTAFAEMGDQSAVKKQYTVFSQTISEELGLQPSSEVSAFYKKICAINGS
;
A
#
# COMPACT_ATOMS: atom_id res chain seq x y z
N VAL A 1 -33.20 12.49 -1.90
CA VAL A 1 -32.83 12.33 -3.32
C VAL A 1 -32.47 13.66 -4.01
N GLU A 2 -32.67 14.85 -3.43
CA GLU A 2 -32.18 16.09 -4.10
C GLU A 2 -31.45 17.13 -3.22
N ALA A 3 -31.08 16.80 -1.97
CA ALA A 3 -30.20 17.66 -1.16
C ALA A 3 -29.07 16.88 -0.46
N ALA A 4 -28.80 15.65 -0.91
CA ALA A 4 -27.70 14.80 -0.45
C ALA A 4 -26.50 14.79 -1.43
N GLN A 5 -26.51 15.72 -2.39
CA GLN A 5 -25.41 15.97 -3.31
C GLN A 5 -24.95 17.41 -3.13
N GLN A 6 -23.84 17.61 -2.42
CA GLN A 6 -22.76 18.53 -2.80
C GLN A 6 -21.65 18.51 -1.74
N ILE A 7 -20.66 17.63 -1.96
CA ILE A 7 -19.22 17.82 -1.65
C ILE A 7 -18.79 17.87 -0.16
N GLY A 8 -19.70 17.97 0.81
CA GLY A 8 -19.34 18.00 2.25
C GLY A 8 -19.17 16.63 2.94
N SER A 9 -19.82 15.56 2.47
CA SER A 9 -19.92 14.29 3.22
C SER A 9 -18.63 13.46 3.23
N ASP A 10 -17.89 13.44 2.13
CA ASP A 10 -16.74 12.53 1.97
C ASP A 10 -15.55 12.96 2.82
N HIS A 11 -15.38 14.26 3.03
CA HIS A 11 -14.27 14.78 3.83
C HIS A 11 -14.48 14.53 5.33
N TYR A 12 -15.68 14.78 5.84
CA TYR A 12 -16.02 14.46 7.24
C TYR A 12 -15.97 12.96 7.50
N PHE A 13 -16.46 12.14 6.56
CA PHE A 13 -16.38 10.69 6.66
C PHE A 13 -14.92 10.20 6.69
N ASN A 14 -14.04 10.79 5.88
CA ASN A 14 -12.62 10.46 5.87
C ASN A 14 -11.90 10.86 7.16
N ILE A 15 -12.21 12.03 7.71
CA ILE A 15 -11.63 12.47 8.99
C ILE A 15 -12.10 11.55 10.13
N LEU A 16 -13.40 11.20 10.16
CA LEU A 16 -13.94 10.27 11.16
C LEU A 16 -13.31 8.89 11.01
N ASN A 17 -13.15 8.36 9.80
CA ASN A 17 -12.49 7.07 9.56
C ASN A 17 -11.04 7.06 10.07
N ARG A 18 -10.28 8.15 9.87
CA ARG A 18 -8.92 8.28 10.45
C ARG A 18 -8.95 8.33 11.96
N SER A 19 -9.92 9.04 12.54
CA SER A 19 -10.10 9.10 13.99
C SER A 19 -10.43 7.72 14.59
N PHE A 20 -11.33 6.94 13.97
CA PHE A 20 -11.60 5.55 14.38
C PHE A 20 -10.40 4.64 14.16
N LEU A 21 -9.62 4.83 13.10
CA LEU A 21 -8.40 4.08 12.86
C LEU A 21 -7.35 4.32 13.97
N ALA A 22 -7.24 5.54 14.49
CA ALA A 22 -6.40 5.85 15.64
C ALA A 22 -6.80 5.03 16.88
N LEU A 23 -8.09 4.87 17.14
CA LEU A 23 -8.59 4.02 18.22
C LEU A 23 -8.24 2.54 18.01
N VAL A 24 -8.29 2.05 16.76
CA VAL A 24 -7.86 0.68 16.44
C VAL A 24 -6.37 0.48 16.72
N TYR A 25 -5.53 1.46 16.40
CA TYR A 25 -4.10 1.43 16.72
C TYR A 25 -3.85 1.45 18.24
N SER A 26 -4.64 2.20 19.01
CA SER A 26 -4.53 2.23 20.48
C SER A 26 -4.79 0.85 21.08
N LYS A 27 -5.84 0.15 20.62
CA LYS A 27 -6.15 -1.22 21.06
C LYS A 27 -5.07 -2.25 20.73
N LYS A 28 -4.20 -1.95 19.77
CA LYS A 28 -3.05 -2.80 19.41
C LYS A 28 -1.76 -2.41 20.15
N GLY A 29 -1.83 -1.49 21.12
CA GLY A 29 -0.66 -0.99 21.86
C GLY A 29 0.26 -0.08 21.05
N ARG A 30 -0.19 0.37 19.86
CA ARG A 30 0.56 1.20 18.92
C ARG A 30 0.31 2.68 19.22
N TRP A 31 0.76 3.12 20.40
CA TRP A 31 0.38 4.40 21.00
C TRP A 31 0.85 5.63 20.22
N VAL A 32 2.09 5.61 19.72
CA VAL A 32 2.65 6.73 18.94
C VAL A 32 1.85 6.95 17.66
N GLU A 33 1.49 5.88 16.97
CA GLU A 33 0.74 5.93 15.71
C GLU A 33 -0.73 6.29 15.95
N ALA A 34 -1.33 5.75 17.01
CA ALA A 34 -2.66 6.13 17.46
C ALA A 34 -2.75 7.64 17.73
N LEU A 35 -1.81 8.20 18.51
CA LEU A 35 -1.77 9.62 18.82
C LEU A 35 -1.53 10.47 17.57
N THR A 36 -0.54 10.12 16.74
CA THR A 36 -0.21 10.85 15.51
C THR A 36 -1.40 10.93 14.56
N ILE A 37 -2.08 9.80 14.32
CA ILE A 37 -3.24 9.74 13.43
C ILE A 37 -4.44 10.48 14.04
N GLY A 38 -4.66 10.33 15.34
CA GLY A 38 -5.76 10.97 16.06
C GLY A 38 -5.62 12.50 16.10
N GLU A 39 -4.43 13.02 16.38
CA GLU A 39 -4.14 14.46 16.40
C GLU A 39 -4.28 15.08 15.01
N LYS A 40 -3.84 14.37 13.97
CA LYS A 40 -4.01 14.82 12.58
C LYS A 40 -5.49 14.84 12.18
N ALA A 41 -6.27 13.84 12.55
CA ALA A 41 -7.71 13.82 12.28
C ALA A 41 -8.43 14.99 12.99
N LEU A 42 -8.05 15.30 14.22
CA LEU A 42 -8.58 16.45 14.95
C LEU A 42 -8.19 17.79 14.29
N GLN A 43 -6.93 17.92 13.87
CA GLN A 43 -6.45 19.13 13.19
C GLN A 43 -7.20 19.36 11.87
N ASP A 44 -7.40 18.28 11.10
CA ASP A 44 -8.19 18.31 9.86
C ASP A 44 -9.65 18.70 10.17
N ALA A 45 -10.26 18.13 11.23
CA ALA A 45 -11.62 18.48 11.67
C ALA A 45 -11.77 19.96 12.04
N LEU A 46 -10.80 20.52 12.77
CA LEU A 46 -10.79 21.93 13.18
C LEU A 46 -10.55 22.87 11.99
N SER A 47 -9.90 22.40 10.93
CA SER A 47 -9.68 23.18 9.71
C SER A 47 -10.89 23.21 8.77
N GLN A 48 -11.85 22.30 8.97
CA GLN A 48 -13.02 22.06 8.11
C GLN A 48 -14.29 22.40 8.90
N ASP A 49 -14.37 23.66 9.31
CA ASP A 49 -15.48 24.27 10.05
C ASP A 49 -15.73 23.74 11.48
N GLY A 50 -14.92 22.79 11.95
CA GLY A 50 -14.94 22.32 13.35
C GLY A 50 -16.13 21.44 13.71
N MET A 51 -17.04 21.15 12.76
CA MET A 51 -18.31 20.44 13.02
C MET A 51 -18.12 19.06 13.67
N ILE A 52 -17.12 18.30 13.23
CA ILE A 52 -16.81 16.96 13.75
C ILE A 52 -15.64 16.93 14.73
N ALA A 53 -15.04 18.09 15.03
CA ALA A 53 -13.90 18.18 15.96
C ALA A 53 -14.22 17.65 17.37
N PRO A 54 -15.43 17.84 17.94
CA PRO A 54 -15.79 17.24 19.21
C PRO A 54 -15.71 15.70 19.20
N ILE A 55 -16.12 15.07 18.10
CA ILE A 55 -16.07 13.61 17.96
C ILE A 55 -14.60 13.14 17.93
N CYS A 56 -13.76 13.82 17.14
CA CYS A 56 -12.34 13.53 17.09
C CYS A 56 -11.64 13.72 18.45
N GLU A 57 -12.03 14.74 19.22
CA GLU A 57 -11.46 14.94 20.55
C GLU A 57 -11.88 13.90 21.58
N ILE A 58 -13.13 13.43 21.54
CA ILE A 58 -13.58 12.35 22.43
C ILE A 58 -12.75 11.09 22.18
N ILE A 59 -12.53 10.74 20.90
CA ILE A 59 -11.73 9.58 20.53
C ILE A 59 -10.28 9.74 20.98
N LEU A 60 -9.66 10.90 20.74
CA LEU A 60 -8.28 11.14 21.13
C LEU A 60 -8.11 11.19 22.66
N SER A 61 -9.06 11.76 23.38
CA SER A 61 -9.11 11.74 24.85
C SER A 61 -9.22 10.31 25.39
N THR A 62 -9.97 9.43 24.72
CA THR A 62 -10.06 8.00 25.07
C THR A 62 -8.70 7.32 24.94
N ILE A 63 -7.94 7.64 23.89
CA ILE A 63 -6.58 7.11 23.67
C ILE A 63 -5.63 7.59 24.77
N PHE A 64 -5.63 8.88 25.11
CA PHE A 64 -4.80 9.41 26.21
C PHE A 64 -5.18 8.82 27.57
N MET A 65 -6.47 8.53 27.79
CA MET A 65 -6.94 7.86 29.01
C MET A 65 -6.40 6.43 29.11
N GLU A 66 -6.34 5.69 28.01
CA GLU A 66 -5.76 4.34 27.95
C GLU A 66 -4.24 4.34 28.16
N ILE A 67 -3.55 5.40 27.74
CA ILE A 67 -2.11 5.61 27.98
C ILE A 67 -1.83 5.98 29.45
N GLY A 68 -2.86 6.39 30.21
CA GLY A 68 -2.73 6.84 31.60
C GLY A 68 -2.30 8.30 31.76
N ASP A 69 -2.34 9.10 30.70
CA ASP A 69 -2.03 10.54 30.76
C ASP A 69 -3.27 11.35 31.17
N HIS A 70 -3.66 11.21 32.43
CA HIS A 70 -4.81 11.89 33.00
C HIS A 70 -4.69 13.44 32.97
N ARG A 71 -3.47 13.97 32.87
CA ARG A 71 -3.22 15.42 32.77
C ARG A 71 -3.64 15.94 31.40
N GLU A 72 -3.32 15.19 30.35
CA GLU A 72 -3.68 15.58 28.98
C GLU A 72 -5.17 15.36 28.71
N VAL A 73 -5.77 14.28 29.25
CA VAL A 73 -7.22 14.08 29.21
C VAL A 73 -7.97 15.26 29.84
N LYS A 74 -7.52 15.77 30.99
CA LYS A 74 -8.14 16.92 31.64
C LYS A 74 -8.11 18.17 30.76
N LYS A 75 -6.96 18.49 30.15
CA LYS A 75 -6.82 19.64 29.24
C LYS A 75 -7.76 19.50 28.03
N ARG A 76 -7.85 18.31 27.44
CA ARG A 76 -8.71 18.06 26.28
C ARG A 76 -10.20 18.14 26.62
N LEU A 77 -10.62 17.70 27.80
CA LEU A 77 -12.01 17.89 28.27
C LEU A 77 -12.36 19.37 28.51
N GLU A 78 -11.40 20.18 28.98
CA GLU A 78 -11.56 21.65 29.09
C GLU A 78 -11.68 22.31 27.71
N ILE A 79 -10.99 21.79 26.69
CA ILE A 79 -11.11 22.22 25.28
C ILE A 79 -12.48 21.82 24.72
N LEU A 80 -12.95 20.61 25.00
CA LEU A 80 -14.25 20.11 24.54
C LEU A 80 -15.40 20.99 25.06
N THR A 81 -15.36 21.35 26.35
CA THR A 81 -16.35 22.25 26.96
C THR A 81 -16.28 23.69 26.42
N ALA A 82 -15.12 24.13 25.94
CA ALA A 82 -14.97 25.42 25.25
C ALA A 82 -15.48 25.36 23.80
N LEU A 83 -15.31 24.24 23.11
CA LEU A 83 -15.85 24.01 21.76
C LEU A 83 -17.38 23.92 21.77
N GLU A 84 -17.98 23.22 22.74
CA GLU A 84 -19.44 23.12 22.89
C GLU A 84 -20.10 24.49 23.16
N LYS A 85 -19.50 25.32 24.01
CA LYS A 85 -19.99 26.69 24.27
C LYS A 85 -19.96 27.59 23.03
N ASN A 86 -19.05 27.33 22.10
CA ASN A 86 -18.92 28.09 20.85
C ASN A 86 -19.79 27.52 19.72
N LEU A 87 -20.04 26.20 19.68
CA LEU A 87 -20.98 25.60 18.73
C LEU A 87 -22.41 26.13 18.93
N HIS A 88 -22.81 26.41 20.17
CA HIS A 88 -24.09 27.09 20.46
C HIS A 88 -24.12 28.59 20.09
N ALA A 89 -22.96 29.24 19.93
CA ALA A 89 -22.87 30.63 19.47
C ALA A 89 -22.87 30.77 17.94
N LEU A 90 -22.62 29.66 17.21
CA LEU A 90 -22.54 29.60 15.74
C LEU A 90 -23.88 29.68 15.01
N GLU A 91 -25.02 29.71 15.73
CA GLU A 91 -26.32 29.99 15.10
C GLU A 91 -26.52 31.46 14.69
N LYS A 92 -25.60 32.39 14.99
CA LYS A 92 -25.87 33.84 14.83
C LYS A 92 -24.95 34.70 13.97
N ASP A 93 -23.72 34.33 13.58
CA ASP A 93 -22.99 35.03 12.50
C ASP A 93 -21.63 34.37 12.18
N SER A 94 -21.42 33.93 10.93
CA SER A 94 -20.32 33.04 10.53
C SER A 94 -18.95 33.73 10.33
N ASP A 95 -18.93 35.02 9.98
CA ASP A 95 -17.68 35.70 9.59
C ASP A 95 -16.87 36.26 10.78
N VAL A 96 -17.54 36.50 11.91
CA VAL A 96 -16.88 37.02 13.13
C VAL A 96 -16.20 35.89 13.91
N ALA A 97 -16.75 34.66 13.85
CA ALA A 97 -16.22 33.49 14.56
C ALA A 97 -14.85 33.02 14.03
N LEU A 98 -14.65 33.05 12.71
CA LEU A 98 -13.37 32.69 12.06
C LEU A 98 -12.21 33.59 12.51
N ARG A 99 -12.48 34.87 12.76
CA ARG A 99 -11.47 35.82 13.24
C ARG A 99 -11.08 35.58 14.70
N SER A 100 -12.02 35.13 15.53
CA SER A 100 -11.84 34.83 16.96
C SER A 100 -11.01 33.56 17.19
N ILE A 101 -11.23 32.51 16.41
CA ILE A 101 -10.44 31.26 16.47
C ILE A 101 -8.99 31.50 16.04
N THR A 102 -8.80 32.35 15.03
CA THR A 102 -7.47 32.71 14.53
C THR A 102 -6.69 33.59 15.52
N SER A 103 -7.38 34.37 16.36
CA SER A 103 -6.73 35.23 17.36
C SER A 103 -6.31 34.45 18.63
N ILE A 104 -7.03 33.38 18.99
CA ILE A 104 -6.63 32.46 20.08
C ILE A 104 -5.29 31.74 19.75
N LYS A 105 -4.95 31.55 18.46
CA LYS A 105 -3.64 31.00 18.04
C LYS A 105 -2.43 31.88 18.45
N ARG A 106 -2.60 33.20 18.65
CA ARG A 106 -1.47 34.14 18.84
C ARG A 106 -1.09 34.39 20.30
N GLU A 107 -2.04 34.45 21.22
CA GLU A 107 -1.75 34.92 22.59
C GLU A 107 -1.47 33.82 23.62
N LYS A 108 -2.01 32.60 23.47
CA LYS A 108 -1.86 31.54 24.50
C LYS A 108 -0.76 30.51 24.24
N PHE A 109 -0.18 30.49 23.03
CA PHE A 109 0.69 29.39 22.60
C PHE A 109 2.20 29.70 22.50
N GLY A 110 2.65 30.90 22.88
CA GLY A 110 4.07 31.17 23.13
C GLY A 110 5.05 30.58 22.11
N LEU A 111 4.78 30.75 20.80
CA LEU A 111 5.60 30.19 19.74
C LEU A 111 6.91 31.00 19.62
N LYS A 112 7.96 30.57 20.32
CA LYS A 112 9.32 30.84 19.87
C LYS A 112 9.58 29.95 18.66
N GLN A 113 9.89 30.59 17.53
CA GLN A 113 10.58 29.96 16.43
C GLN A 113 11.95 29.49 16.93
N GLU A 114 12.03 28.27 17.39
CA GLU A 114 13.28 27.52 17.37
C GLU A 114 13.08 26.34 16.42
N ALA A 115 13.95 26.32 15.42
CA ALA A 115 13.99 25.44 14.26
C ALA A 115 13.58 23.99 14.57
N VAL A 116 12.32 23.67 14.36
CA VAL A 116 11.91 22.31 14.03
C VAL A 116 12.20 22.13 12.55
N VAL A 117 13.35 21.55 12.27
CA VAL A 117 13.68 20.97 10.97
C VAL A 117 12.55 19.99 10.65
N GLN A 118 11.70 20.39 9.70
CA GLN A 118 10.63 19.59 9.16
C GLN A 118 11.25 18.39 8.44
N GLU A 119 11.15 17.19 8.99
CA GLU A 119 11.09 16.00 8.14
C GLU A 119 9.65 15.88 7.62
N GLU A 120 9.42 16.51 6.46
CA GLU A 120 8.27 16.23 5.62
C GLU A 120 8.25 14.72 5.31
N THR A 121 7.35 13.95 5.93
CA THR A 121 6.90 12.68 5.33
C THR A 121 6.04 13.05 4.12
N GLY A 122 6.70 13.16 2.96
CA GLY A 122 6.18 13.75 1.74
C GLY A 122 4.90 13.11 1.23
N SER A 123 3.87 13.94 1.03
CA SER A 123 2.73 13.56 0.21
C SER A 123 3.20 13.46 -1.24
N TYR A 124 3.34 12.23 -1.75
CA TYR A 124 3.64 11.98 -3.15
C TYR A 124 2.61 12.68 -4.05
N PHE A 125 3.04 13.28 -5.16
CA PHE A 125 2.11 13.92 -6.10
C PHE A 125 1.28 12.88 -6.85
N PHE A 126 1.91 11.78 -7.21
CA PHE A 126 1.25 10.68 -7.92
C PHE A 126 1.51 9.35 -7.22
N SER A 127 0.57 8.42 -7.38
CA SER A 127 0.81 7.01 -7.13
C SER A 127 0.65 6.22 -8.43
N VAL A 128 1.49 5.21 -8.62
CA VAL A 128 1.48 4.35 -9.81
C VAL A 128 1.32 2.91 -9.35
N GLN A 129 0.28 2.26 -9.86
CA GLN A 129 0.12 0.81 -9.74
C GLN A 129 0.82 0.16 -10.93
N MET A 130 1.74 -0.75 -10.62
CA MET A 130 2.60 -1.45 -11.56
C MET A 130 2.45 -2.96 -11.46
N PHE A 131 1.71 -3.51 -10.49
CA PHE A 131 1.33 -4.92 -10.47
C PHE A 131 -0.04 -5.14 -11.13
N GLY A 132 -0.02 -5.69 -12.34
CA GLY A 132 -1.13 -5.66 -13.28
C GLY A 132 -0.93 -4.58 -14.35
N PRO A 133 -2.00 -4.11 -15.01
CA PRO A 133 -1.91 -3.04 -15.99
C PRO A 133 -1.46 -1.75 -15.33
N ILE A 134 -0.65 -0.94 -16.01
CA ILE A 134 -0.22 0.34 -15.42
C ILE A 134 -1.43 1.26 -15.17
N ARG A 135 -1.55 1.74 -13.94
CA ARG A 135 -2.54 2.75 -13.54
C ARG A 135 -1.86 3.88 -12.79
N VAL A 136 -2.20 5.11 -13.12
CA VAL A 136 -1.56 6.30 -12.56
C VAL A 136 -2.62 7.15 -11.89
N PHE A 137 -2.38 7.57 -10.67
CA PHE A 137 -3.31 8.36 -9.87
C PHE A 137 -2.65 9.66 -9.46
N HIS A 138 -3.41 10.74 -9.54
CA HIS A 138 -3.09 11.98 -8.82
C HIS A 138 -4.01 12.05 -7.60
N ARG A 139 -3.42 11.93 -6.40
CA ARG A 139 -4.17 11.68 -5.15
C ARG A 139 -5.02 10.41 -5.29
N GLU A 140 -6.35 10.54 -5.31
CA GLU A 140 -7.29 9.42 -5.40
C GLU A 140 -7.93 9.29 -6.79
N GLN A 141 -7.63 10.22 -7.71
CA GLN A 141 -8.21 10.22 -9.06
C GLN A 141 -7.26 9.54 -10.05
N GLU A 142 -7.76 8.52 -10.74
CA GLU A 142 -7.05 7.85 -11.83
C GLU A 142 -6.97 8.73 -13.08
N LEU A 143 -5.79 8.75 -13.70
CA LEU A 143 -5.58 9.32 -15.03
C LEU A 143 -6.03 8.29 -16.07
N ASP A 144 -7.24 8.49 -16.57
CA ASP A 144 -7.86 7.61 -17.56
C ASP A 144 -7.13 7.61 -18.92
N ALA A 145 -7.57 6.74 -19.84
CA ALA A 145 -6.99 6.64 -21.17
C ALA A 145 -7.04 7.97 -21.96
N THR A 146 -8.03 8.84 -21.70
CA THR A 146 -8.19 10.11 -22.41
C THR A 146 -7.18 11.17 -21.98
N SER A 147 -6.65 11.03 -20.76
CA SER A 147 -5.59 11.87 -20.21
C SER A 147 -4.27 11.70 -20.97
N TRP A 148 -4.03 10.54 -21.59
CA TRP A 148 -2.80 10.22 -22.30
C TRP A 148 -2.87 10.61 -23.76
N ARG A 149 -1.95 11.49 -24.20
CA ARG A 149 -1.86 11.86 -25.63
C ARG A 149 -1.51 10.67 -26.51
N THR A 150 -0.66 9.76 -26.02
CA THR A 150 -0.25 8.52 -26.69
C THR A 150 0.05 7.43 -25.66
N VAL A 151 -0.03 6.15 -26.06
CA VAL A 151 0.39 5.02 -25.22
C VAL A 151 1.87 5.16 -24.80
N LYS A 152 2.75 5.59 -25.71
CA LYS A 152 4.17 5.84 -25.41
C LYS A 152 4.40 6.87 -24.31
N THR A 153 3.49 7.83 -24.13
CA THR A 153 3.56 8.81 -23.03
C THR A 153 3.41 8.13 -21.67
N ARG A 154 2.48 7.17 -21.57
CA ARG A 154 2.26 6.34 -20.38
C ARG A 154 3.42 5.39 -20.15
N ASP A 155 3.89 4.73 -21.20
CA ASP A 155 5.01 3.79 -21.12
C ASP A 155 6.32 4.47 -20.70
N LEU A 156 6.56 5.70 -21.16
CA LEU A 156 7.71 6.49 -20.71
C LEU A 156 7.62 6.81 -19.21
N LEU A 157 6.42 7.09 -18.67
CA LEU A 157 6.26 7.27 -17.22
C LEU A 157 6.52 5.95 -16.48
N ALA A 158 5.97 4.83 -16.97
CA ALA A 158 6.21 3.50 -16.41
C ALA A 158 7.71 3.18 -16.33
N TYR A 159 8.41 3.42 -17.44
CA TYR A 159 9.85 3.23 -17.56
C TYR A 159 10.61 4.10 -16.57
N LEU A 160 10.32 5.41 -16.50
CA LEU A 160 11.01 6.28 -15.54
C LEU A 160 10.66 5.96 -14.07
N ALA A 161 9.48 5.40 -13.81
CA ALA A 161 9.06 4.95 -12.47
C ALA A 161 9.71 3.63 -12.04
N HIS A 162 10.05 2.77 -13.00
CA HIS A 162 10.82 1.55 -12.77
C HIS A 162 12.27 1.86 -12.33
N GLN A 163 12.83 2.98 -12.80
CA GLN A 163 14.24 3.29 -12.63
C GLN A 163 14.54 3.92 -11.26
N ASP A 164 15.40 3.28 -10.47
CA ASP A 164 15.87 3.81 -9.19
C ASP A 164 16.96 4.90 -9.36
N LYS A 165 17.51 5.04 -10.56
CA LYS A 165 18.64 5.94 -10.87
C LYS A 165 18.41 6.70 -12.18
N PRO A 166 19.08 7.85 -12.39
CA PRO A 166 18.96 8.58 -13.64
C PRO A 166 19.46 7.78 -14.85
N VAL A 167 18.56 7.59 -15.83
CA VAL A 167 18.78 6.84 -17.07
C VAL A 167 19.24 7.75 -18.20
N SER A 168 20.17 7.28 -19.03
CA SER A 168 20.65 8.03 -20.19
C SER A 168 19.58 8.10 -21.28
N THR A 169 19.68 9.12 -22.13
CA THR A 169 18.84 9.21 -23.34
C THR A 169 18.99 7.95 -24.19
N ASP A 170 20.22 7.50 -24.43
CA ASP A 170 20.49 6.35 -25.29
C ASP A 170 19.80 5.07 -24.78
N GLN A 171 19.84 4.81 -23.47
CA GLN A 171 19.15 3.66 -22.86
C GLN A 171 17.63 3.76 -23.03
N ILE A 172 17.05 4.95 -22.81
CA ILE A 172 15.61 5.16 -23.02
C ILE A 172 15.23 4.89 -24.48
N LEU A 173 16.08 5.30 -25.44
CA LEU A 173 15.82 5.07 -26.87
C LEU A 173 15.85 3.59 -27.21
N GLU A 174 16.86 2.86 -26.73
CA GLU A 174 17.00 1.42 -26.92
C GLU A 174 15.81 0.65 -26.32
N ASP A 175 15.40 0.99 -25.10
CA ASP A 175 14.36 0.26 -24.39
C ASP A 175 12.94 0.54 -24.90
N LEU A 176 12.65 1.77 -25.33
CA LEU A 176 11.29 2.18 -25.73
C LEU A 176 11.10 2.30 -27.25
N TRP A 177 12.16 2.49 -28.03
CA TRP A 177 12.12 2.65 -29.48
C TRP A 177 13.20 1.81 -30.21
N PRO A 178 13.35 0.51 -29.92
CA PRO A 178 14.43 -0.32 -30.47
C PRO A 178 14.41 -0.45 -32.00
N ASN A 179 13.23 -0.27 -32.62
CA ASN A 179 13.00 -0.50 -34.04
C ASN A 179 13.14 0.76 -34.91
N PHE A 180 13.61 1.88 -34.34
CA PHE A 180 13.79 3.14 -35.06
C PHE A 180 15.27 3.50 -35.15
N ASP A 181 15.65 4.20 -36.22
CA ASP A 181 16.97 4.81 -36.31
C ASP A 181 17.16 5.87 -35.19
N PRO A 182 18.42 6.15 -34.78
CA PRO A 182 18.67 7.01 -33.61
C PRO A 182 18.07 8.42 -33.71
N ASP A 183 18.07 9.03 -34.90
CA ASP A 183 17.55 10.38 -35.09
C ASP A 183 16.03 10.42 -34.93
N LYS A 184 15.34 9.44 -35.54
CA LYS A 184 13.89 9.29 -35.40
C LYS A 184 13.46 8.90 -33.99
N ALA A 185 14.18 7.98 -33.34
CA ALA A 185 13.94 7.60 -31.96
C ALA A 185 14.07 8.81 -31.02
N SER A 186 15.12 9.62 -31.19
CA SER A 186 15.35 10.85 -30.45
C SER A 186 14.21 11.87 -30.62
N ALA A 187 13.75 12.10 -31.86
CA ALA A 187 12.63 12.99 -32.13
C ALA A 187 11.32 12.51 -31.47
N LEU A 188 11.02 11.21 -31.54
CA LEU A 188 9.86 10.59 -30.89
C LEU A 188 9.95 10.69 -29.37
N PHE A 189 11.12 10.44 -28.79
CA PHE A 189 11.35 10.58 -27.37
C PHE A 189 11.08 12.00 -26.88
N HIS A 190 11.65 13.01 -27.53
CA HIS A 190 11.47 14.40 -27.12
C HIS A 190 10.01 14.87 -27.24
N THR A 191 9.30 14.41 -28.28
CA THR A 191 7.85 14.67 -28.43
C THR A 191 7.06 13.99 -27.32
N THR A 192 7.37 12.73 -27.00
CA THR A 192 6.72 11.95 -25.94
C THR A 192 6.96 12.56 -24.56
N LEU A 193 8.20 12.97 -24.29
CA LEU A 193 8.60 13.66 -23.07
C LEU A 193 7.89 15.02 -22.91
N TYR A 194 7.72 15.76 -24.00
CA TYR A 194 6.95 17.00 -23.99
C TYR A 194 5.49 16.76 -23.58
N TYR A 195 4.82 15.77 -24.18
CA TYR A 195 3.46 15.41 -23.79
C TYR A 195 3.36 14.97 -22.33
N LEU A 196 4.30 14.16 -21.87
CA LEU A 196 4.32 13.71 -20.48
C LEU A 196 4.49 14.88 -19.51
N ARG A 197 5.42 15.80 -19.79
CA ARG A 197 5.61 17.00 -18.96
C ARG A 197 4.38 17.89 -18.93
N ARG A 198 3.72 18.11 -20.07
CA ARG A 198 2.49 18.92 -20.12
C ARG A 198 1.35 18.28 -19.35
N LEU A 199 1.21 16.96 -19.39
CA LEU A 199 0.21 16.25 -18.61
C LEU A 199 0.47 16.43 -17.10
N LEU A 200 1.69 16.15 -16.64
CA LEU A 200 2.04 16.25 -15.22
C LEU A 200 1.91 17.68 -14.68
N GLN A 201 2.23 18.69 -15.50
CA GLN A 201 2.08 20.11 -15.15
C GLN A 201 0.63 20.56 -14.91
N GLN A 202 -0.38 19.81 -15.38
CA GLN A 202 -1.78 20.13 -15.09
C GLN A 202 -2.14 19.91 -13.62
N PHE A 203 -1.39 19.05 -12.93
CA PHE A 203 -1.68 18.65 -11.55
C PHE A 203 -0.74 19.29 -10.53
N THR A 204 0.45 19.72 -10.95
CA THR A 204 1.45 20.31 -10.05
C THR A 204 2.40 21.25 -10.76
N ASN A 205 2.75 22.33 -10.06
CA ASN A 205 3.74 23.32 -10.52
C ASN A 205 5.18 22.83 -10.30
N LYS A 206 5.40 21.72 -9.60
CA LYS A 206 6.74 21.16 -9.40
C LYS A 206 7.18 20.36 -10.63
N GLU A 207 8.43 20.51 -11.04
CA GLU A 207 8.99 19.72 -12.13
C GLU A 207 9.18 18.26 -11.70
N ILE A 208 8.34 17.35 -12.21
CA ILE A 208 8.35 15.92 -11.86
C ILE A 208 9.47 15.16 -12.58
N ILE A 209 9.81 15.53 -13.82
CA ILE A 209 10.87 14.86 -14.59
C ILE A 209 12.10 15.75 -14.66
N ILE A 210 13.13 15.37 -13.91
CA ILE A 210 14.39 16.08 -13.81
C ILE A 210 15.32 15.61 -14.93
N ARG A 211 16.01 16.56 -15.57
CA ARG A 211 17.05 16.29 -16.57
C ARG A 211 18.41 16.75 -16.05
N GLY A 212 19.43 15.90 -16.15
CA GLY A 212 20.82 16.26 -15.86
C GLY A 212 21.78 15.51 -16.77
N SER A 213 22.70 16.20 -17.46
CA SER A 213 23.73 15.58 -18.32
C SER A 213 23.21 14.51 -19.30
N LYS A 214 22.14 14.82 -20.06
CA LYS A 214 21.43 13.88 -20.96
C LYS A 214 20.84 12.64 -20.27
N ARG A 215 20.66 12.69 -18.96
CA ARG A 215 19.93 11.69 -18.17
C ARG A 215 18.61 12.23 -17.67
N TYR A 216 17.66 11.32 -17.46
CA TYR A 216 16.31 11.61 -16.98
C TYR A 216 15.99 10.76 -15.76
N GLN A 217 15.25 11.34 -14.83
CA GLN A 217 14.70 10.63 -13.69
C GLN A 217 13.43 11.32 -13.21
N LEU A 218 12.59 10.59 -12.48
CA LEU A 218 11.56 11.21 -11.67
C LEU A 218 12.16 11.91 -10.47
N ARG A 219 11.57 13.02 -10.05
CA ARG A 219 11.95 13.71 -8.81
C ARG A 219 11.78 12.74 -7.63
N PRO A 220 12.80 12.52 -6.80
CA PRO A 220 12.66 11.70 -5.60
C PRO A 220 11.49 12.19 -4.72
N GLY A 221 10.70 11.25 -4.20
CA GLY A 221 9.51 11.56 -3.38
C GLY A 221 8.31 12.13 -4.15
N SER A 222 8.39 12.27 -5.49
CA SER A 222 7.25 12.78 -6.27
C SER A 222 6.23 11.72 -6.65
N ILE A 223 6.67 10.47 -6.79
CA ILE A 223 5.84 9.33 -7.22
C ILE A 223 6.05 8.16 -6.27
N LEU A 224 4.94 7.61 -5.76
CA LEU A 224 4.88 6.36 -5.01
C LEU A 224 4.52 5.22 -5.98
N THR A 225 5.23 4.10 -5.92
CA THR A 225 4.87 2.91 -6.69
C THR A 225 4.54 1.76 -5.74
N ASP A 226 3.52 0.98 -6.08
CA ASP A 226 3.19 -0.26 -5.38
C ASP A 226 4.35 -1.27 -5.41
N GLN A 227 5.12 -1.30 -6.50
CA GLN A 227 6.36 -2.06 -6.64
C GLN A 227 7.39 -1.68 -5.57
N ARG A 228 7.62 -0.38 -5.33
CA ARG A 228 8.56 0.08 -4.31
C ARG A 228 8.08 -0.33 -2.92
N GLN A 229 6.80 -0.10 -2.62
CA GLN A 229 6.21 -0.50 -1.33
C GLN A 229 6.33 -2.01 -1.08
N PHE A 230 6.07 -2.81 -2.12
CA PHE A 230 6.24 -4.26 -2.07
C PHE A 230 7.70 -4.64 -1.82
N LYS A 231 8.65 -4.09 -2.58
CA LYS A 231 10.08 -4.40 -2.46
C LYS A 231 10.65 -3.99 -1.09
N GLU A 232 10.24 -2.86 -0.53
CA GLU A 232 10.67 -2.40 0.80
C GLU A 232 10.28 -3.39 1.90
N ILE A 233 9.01 -3.83 1.92
CA ILE A 233 8.54 -4.81 2.91
C ILE A 233 9.12 -6.20 2.64
N ALA A 234 9.24 -6.59 1.37
CA ALA A 234 9.87 -7.85 0.97
C ALA A 234 11.31 -7.94 1.49
N HIS A 235 12.10 -6.89 1.33
CA HIS A 235 13.48 -6.83 1.81
C HIS A 235 13.55 -7.05 3.33
N LEU A 236 12.71 -6.34 4.10
CA LEU A 236 12.62 -6.52 5.54
C LEU A 236 12.24 -7.95 5.94
N ALA A 237 11.27 -8.54 5.23
CA ALA A 237 10.82 -9.91 5.44
C ALA A 237 11.90 -10.96 5.10
N LEU A 238 12.79 -10.68 4.14
CA LEU A 238 13.88 -11.59 3.77
C LEU A 238 15.03 -11.53 4.78
N GLU A 239 15.43 -10.35 5.22
CA GLU A 239 16.60 -10.15 6.09
C GLU A 239 16.33 -10.41 7.58
N LYS A 240 15.12 -10.09 8.05
CA LYS A 240 14.78 -10.14 9.48
C LYS A 240 14.01 -11.40 9.83
N THR A 241 14.09 -11.79 11.11
CA THR A 241 13.20 -12.81 11.67
C THR A 241 11.76 -12.32 11.59
N MET A 242 10.87 -13.17 11.07
CA MET A 242 9.46 -12.85 10.93
C MET A 242 8.81 -12.66 12.31
N THR A 243 8.30 -11.46 12.56
CA THR A 243 7.46 -11.12 13.71
C THR A 243 5.99 -11.02 13.28
N GLU A 244 5.05 -10.97 14.21
CA GLU A 244 3.63 -10.82 13.85
C GLU A 244 3.35 -9.51 13.11
N ASN A 245 3.98 -8.41 13.54
CA ASN A 245 3.86 -7.12 12.87
C ASN A 245 4.39 -7.19 11.43
N LEU A 246 5.58 -7.76 11.23
CA LEU A 246 6.18 -7.92 9.90
C LEU A 246 5.37 -8.87 9.02
N ALA A 247 4.77 -9.92 9.60
CA ALA A 247 3.88 -10.83 8.87
C ALA A 247 2.62 -10.11 8.39
N ASN A 248 2.01 -9.25 9.21
CA ASN A 248 0.85 -8.46 8.83
C ASN A 248 1.19 -7.39 7.78
N GLU A 249 2.35 -6.74 7.90
CA GLU A 249 2.86 -5.81 6.87
C GLU A 249 3.13 -6.52 5.56
N LEU A 250 3.74 -7.71 5.61
CA LEU A 250 4.01 -8.51 4.42
C LEU A 250 2.73 -9.00 3.76
N GLU A 251 1.73 -9.41 4.54
CA GLU A 251 0.41 -9.79 4.00
C GLU A 251 -0.22 -8.61 3.25
N ALA A 252 -0.17 -7.40 3.81
CA ALA A 252 -0.64 -6.19 3.14
C ALA A 252 0.17 -5.86 1.87
N ALA A 253 1.49 -6.03 1.89
CA ALA A 253 2.34 -5.83 0.72
C ALA A 253 2.03 -6.84 -0.40
N ILE A 254 1.77 -8.11 -0.06
CA ILE A 254 1.40 -9.15 -1.02
C ILE A 254 0.06 -8.81 -1.72
N LEU A 255 -0.87 -8.12 -1.06
CA LEU A 255 -2.13 -7.66 -1.67
C LEU A 255 -1.93 -6.55 -2.71
N LEU A 256 -0.76 -5.90 -2.74
CA LEU A 256 -0.40 -4.98 -3.81
C LEU A 256 -0.11 -5.73 -5.12
N TYR A 257 0.36 -6.97 -5.03
CA TYR A 257 0.63 -7.82 -6.19
C TYR A 257 -0.66 -8.40 -6.76
N ARG A 258 -1.33 -7.65 -7.62
CA ARG A 258 -2.66 -7.99 -8.21
C ARG A 258 -2.58 -8.71 -9.55
N GLY A 259 -1.47 -8.56 -10.25
CA GLY A 259 -1.17 -9.13 -11.56
C GLY A 259 0.33 -9.06 -11.82
N ASP A 260 0.77 -9.58 -12.97
CA ASP A 260 2.19 -9.52 -13.33
C ASP A 260 2.64 -8.07 -13.50
N TYR A 261 3.92 -7.81 -13.22
CA TYR A 261 4.46 -6.45 -13.27
C TYR A 261 4.32 -5.83 -14.67
N LEU A 262 3.62 -4.71 -14.79
CA LEU A 262 3.36 -4.01 -16.05
C LEU A 262 2.87 -4.97 -17.15
N GLU A 263 1.84 -5.77 -16.85
CA GLU A 263 1.37 -6.85 -17.73
C GLU A 263 0.91 -6.38 -19.12
N ASP A 264 0.56 -5.10 -19.27
CA ASP A 264 0.13 -4.49 -20.52
C ASP A 264 1.28 -3.84 -21.32
N LEU A 265 2.54 -4.01 -20.88
CA LEU A 265 3.73 -3.52 -21.55
C LEU A 265 4.58 -4.68 -22.09
N ASP A 266 4.77 -4.71 -23.40
CA ASP A 266 5.56 -5.71 -24.12
C ASP A 266 6.93 -5.17 -24.52
N TYR A 267 7.77 -4.90 -23.52
CA TYR A 267 9.17 -4.49 -23.72
C TYR A 267 10.14 -5.54 -23.19
N GLN A 268 11.27 -5.73 -23.88
CA GLN A 268 12.28 -6.73 -23.52
C GLN A 268 12.83 -6.55 -22.10
N TRP A 269 12.93 -5.32 -21.61
CA TRP A 269 13.39 -5.03 -20.25
C TRP A 269 12.37 -5.42 -19.16
N VAL A 270 11.08 -5.56 -19.51
CA VAL A 270 10.00 -5.90 -18.55
C VAL A 270 10.03 -7.38 -18.18
N ILE A 271 10.32 -8.25 -19.15
CA ILE A 271 10.28 -9.71 -19.01
C ILE A 271 11.12 -10.22 -17.81
N PRO A 272 12.42 -9.90 -17.69
CA PRO A 272 13.22 -10.38 -16.55
C PRO A 272 12.72 -9.83 -15.20
N VAL A 273 12.18 -8.61 -15.20
CA VAL A 273 11.65 -7.96 -13.98
C VAL A 273 10.34 -8.62 -13.54
N GLN A 274 9.48 -9.00 -14.48
CA GLN A 274 8.27 -9.78 -14.20
C GLN A 274 8.61 -11.11 -13.53
N GLU A 275 9.59 -11.83 -14.08
CA GLU A 275 10.04 -13.11 -13.53
C GLU A 275 10.63 -12.94 -12.12
N GLU A 276 11.52 -11.96 -11.92
CA GLU A 276 12.10 -11.62 -10.61
C GLU A 276 11.00 -11.36 -9.58
N LEU A 277 10.05 -10.47 -9.89
CA LEU A 277 8.99 -10.07 -8.98
C LEU A 277 7.99 -11.19 -8.71
N ARG A 278 7.69 -12.03 -9.70
CA ARG A 278 6.83 -13.21 -9.53
C ARG A 278 7.48 -14.22 -8.59
N ASN A 279 8.76 -14.52 -8.81
CA ASN A 279 9.52 -15.42 -7.96
C ASN A 279 9.63 -14.88 -6.52
N LEU A 280 9.89 -13.58 -6.36
CA LEU A 280 9.91 -12.92 -5.05
C LEU A 280 8.54 -13.03 -4.35
N ASN A 281 7.42 -12.77 -5.05
CA ASN A 281 6.09 -12.91 -4.48
C ASN A 281 5.79 -14.35 -4.03
N ILE A 282 6.22 -15.34 -4.81
CA ILE A 282 6.10 -16.76 -4.43
C ILE A 282 6.91 -17.06 -3.17
N GLU A 283 8.17 -16.63 -3.10
CA GLU A 283 9.03 -16.84 -1.94
C GLU A 283 8.42 -16.22 -0.67
N LEU A 284 7.91 -14.99 -0.77
CA LEU A 284 7.30 -14.27 0.35
C LEU A 284 6.01 -14.97 0.84
N LYS A 285 5.14 -15.41 -0.08
CA LYS A 285 3.94 -16.19 0.29
C LYS A 285 4.31 -17.49 1.00
N GLN A 286 5.35 -18.18 0.54
CA GLN A 286 5.84 -19.41 1.16
C GLN A 286 6.42 -19.15 2.55
N LYS A 287 7.24 -18.09 2.70
CA LYS A 287 7.79 -17.66 4.00
C LYS A 287 6.69 -17.31 4.99
N LEU A 288 5.65 -16.59 4.54
CA LEU A 288 4.50 -16.21 5.33
C LEU A 288 3.66 -17.43 5.76
N ALA A 289 3.44 -18.38 4.84
CA ALA A 289 2.77 -19.64 5.15
C ALA A 289 3.52 -20.47 6.21
N VAL A 290 4.84 -20.60 6.07
CA VAL A 290 5.70 -21.29 7.05
C VAL A 290 5.65 -20.60 8.42
N TYR A 291 5.66 -19.26 8.45
CA TYR A 291 5.48 -18.51 9.68
C TYR A 291 4.14 -18.81 10.34
N TYR A 292 3.04 -18.77 9.61
CA TYR A 292 1.70 -19.06 10.16
C TYR A 292 1.56 -20.50 10.64
N LEU A 293 2.13 -21.48 9.92
CA LEU A 293 2.18 -22.87 10.37
C LEU A 293 2.90 -23.02 11.72
N LYS A 294 4.08 -22.40 11.86
CA LYS A 294 4.86 -22.45 13.11
C LYS A 294 4.12 -21.81 14.29
N ASN A 295 3.29 -20.81 14.03
CA ASN A 295 2.49 -20.10 15.04
C ASN A 295 1.06 -20.64 15.17
N LYS A 296 0.77 -21.82 14.61
CA LYS A 296 -0.56 -22.49 14.67
C LYS A 296 -1.71 -21.67 14.08
N MET A 297 -1.41 -20.71 13.21
CA MET A 297 -2.38 -19.90 12.47
C MET A 297 -2.76 -20.59 11.15
N TYR A 298 -3.24 -21.83 11.24
CA TYR A 298 -3.38 -22.73 10.07
C TYR A 298 -4.27 -22.16 8.96
N SER A 299 -5.39 -21.52 9.31
CA SER A 299 -6.29 -20.92 8.31
C SER A 299 -5.61 -19.85 7.45
N ARG A 300 -4.73 -19.02 8.04
CA ARG A 300 -3.96 -18.01 7.27
C ARG A 300 -2.89 -18.68 6.41
N ALA A 301 -2.25 -19.73 6.91
CA ALA A 301 -1.31 -20.52 6.12
C ALA A 301 -1.98 -21.12 4.88
N VAL A 302 -3.16 -21.72 5.05
CA VAL A 302 -3.96 -22.34 3.97
C VAL A 302 -4.29 -21.32 2.87
N THR A 303 -4.68 -20.09 3.23
CA THR A 303 -4.95 -19.01 2.25
C THR A 303 -3.77 -18.78 1.31
N HIS A 304 -2.54 -18.65 1.85
CA HIS A 304 -1.35 -18.44 1.02
C HIS A 304 -0.94 -19.69 0.26
N LEU A 305 -1.04 -20.87 0.88
CA LEU A 305 -0.68 -22.14 0.25
C LEU A 305 -1.60 -22.48 -0.94
N HIS A 306 -2.90 -22.18 -0.85
CA HIS A 306 -3.79 -22.34 -2.01
C HIS A 306 -3.40 -21.45 -3.18
N GLN A 307 -3.05 -20.18 -2.94
CA GLN A 307 -2.54 -19.31 -3.99
C GLN A 307 -1.25 -19.87 -4.61
N LEU A 308 -0.37 -20.46 -3.79
CA LEU A 308 0.85 -21.12 -4.27
C LEU A 308 0.58 -22.37 -5.10
N THR A 309 -0.50 -23.12 -4.85
CA THR A 309 -0.83 -24.29 -5.71
C THR A 309 -1.14 -23.90 -7.15
N ALA A 310 -1.71 -22.71 -7.40
CA ALA A 310 -1.92 -22.21 -8.75
C ALA A 310 -0.61 -21.77 -9.43
N LEU A 311 0.33 -21.22 -8.66
CA LEU A 311 1.61 -20.71 -9.15
C LEU A 311 2.69 -21.80 -9.30
N LYS A 312 2.61 -22.84 -8.47
CA LYS A 312 3.53 -23.98 -8.41
C LYS A 312 2.74 -25.30 -8.32
N PRO A 313 1.96 -25.66 -9.36
CA PRO A 313 1.07 -26.82 -9.32
C PRO A 313 1.79 -28.15 -9.06
N TYR A 314 3.07 -28.25 -9.45
CA TYR A 314 3.87 -29.45 -9.28
C TYR A 314 4.80 -29.42 -8.04
N SER A 315 4.67 -28.41 -7.18
CA SER A 315 5.53 -28.31 -5.99
C SER A 315 5.07 -29.24 -4.87
N GLU A 316 5.84 -30.31 -4.69
CA GLU A 316 5.71 -31.23 -3.56
C GLU A 316 5.91 -30.54 -2.21
N GLU A 317 6.73 -29.49 -2.15
CA GLU A 317 6.92 -28.70 -0.93
C GLU A 317 5.65 -27.95 -0.54
N VAL A 318 5.01 -27.27 -1.50
CA VAL A 318 3.72 -26.58 -1.28
C VAL A 318 2.66 -27.58 -0.86
N LEU A 319 2.60 -28.75 -1.51
CA LEU A 319 1.70 -29.84 -1.11
C LEU A 319 1.94 -30.24 0.34
N ARG A 320 3.19 -30.52 0.74
CA ARG A 320 3.51 -30.94 2.11
C ARG A 320 3.08 -29.92 3.15
N LEU A 321 3.33 -28.63 2.91
CA LEU A 321 2.90 -27.57 3.81
C LEU A 321 1.37 -27.52 3.94
N LEU A 322 0.64 -27.70 2.83
CA LEU A 322 -0.82 -27.68 2.80
C LEU A 322 -1.42 -28.90 3.52
N LEU A 323 -0.87 -30.10 3.29
CA LEU A 323 -1.28 -31.31 4.02
C LEU A 323 -0.99 -31.19 5.52
N THR A 324 0.13 -30.58 5.90
CA THR A 324 0.45 -30.29 7.31
C THR A 324 -0.62 -29.38 7.91
N ALA A 325 -0.97 -28.28 7.23
CA ALA A 325 -1.98 -27.35 7.70
C ALA A 325 -3.34 -28.05 7.95
N PHE A 326 -3.81 -28.83 6.99
CA PHE A 326 -5.08 -29.56 7.12
C PHE A 326 -5.04 -30.64 8.21
N ALA A 327 -3.93 -31.36 8.33
CA ALA A 327 -3.75 -32.36 9.38
C ALA A 327 -3.83 -31.76 10.78
N GLU A 328 -3.16 -30.62 10.99
CA GLU A 328 -3.17 -29.88 12.26
C GLU A 328 -4.53 -29.26 12.58
N MET A 329 -5.33 -28.96 11.56
CA MET A 329 -6.74 -28.55 11.71
C MET A 329 -7.69 -29.72 11.95
N GLY A 330 -7.23 -30.97 11.86
CA GLY A 330 -8.05 -32.17 11.96
C GLY A 330 -8.88 -32.48 10.71
N ASP A 331 -8.68 -31.77 9.59
CA ASP A 331 -9.45 -31.95 8.36
C ASP A 331 -8.87 -33.07 7.48
N GLN A 332 -9.15 -34.31 7.87
CA GLN A 332 -8.72 -35.50 7.11
C GLN A 332 -9.31 -35.58 5.70
N SER A 333 -10.50 -35.00 5.50
CA SER A 333 -11.13 -34.96 4.19
C SER A 333 -10.32 -34.08 3.23
N ALA A 334 -9.91 -32.89 3.69
CA ALA A 334 -9.07 -31.98 2.92
C ALA A 334 -7.68 -32.58 2.63
N VAL A 335 -7.05 -33.28 3.59
CA VAL A 335 -5.77 -33.99 3.36
C VAL A 335 -5.89 -34.98 2.20
N LYS A 336 -6.89 -35.86 2.23
CA LYS A 336 -7.11 -36.88 1.19
C LYS A 336 -7.43 -36.25 -0.16
N LYS A 337 -8.32 -35.26 -0.17
CA LYS A 337 -8.72 -34.54 -1.38
C LYS A 337 -7.52 -33.88 -2.04
N GLN A 338 -6.72 -33.13 -1.28
CA GLN A 338 -5.59 -32.38 -1.83
C GLN A 338 -4.49 -33.29 -2.38
N TYR A 339 -4.14 -34.37 -1.68
CA TYR A 339 -3.17 -35.36 -2.18
C TYR A 339 -3.65 -36.03 -3.47
N THR A 340 -4.93 -36.37 -3.53
CA THR A 340 -5.53 -37.00 -4.72
C THR A 340 -5.49 -36.06 -5.93
N VAL A 341 -5.90 -34.80 -5.76
CA VAL A 341 -5.84 -33.77 -6.81
C VAL A 341 -4.41 -33.62 -7.32
N PHE A 342 -3.43 -33.45 -6.42
CA PHE A 342 -2.03 -33.31 -6.82
C PHE A 342 -1.49 -34.53 -7.58
N SER A 343 -1.80 -35.74 -7.10
CA SER A 343 -1.38 -36.99 -7.75
C SER A 343 -1.96 -37.13 -9.15
N GLN A 344 -3.23 -36.74 -9.32
CA GLN A 344 -3.90 -36.73 -10.61
C GLN A 344 -3.25 -35.70 -11.55
N THR A 345 -3.05 -34.45 -11.11
CA THR A 345 -2.42 -33.39 -11.91
C THR A 345 -1.04 -33.78 -12.40
N ILE A 346 -0.15 -34.30 -11.53
CA ILE A 346 1.19 -34.72 -11.94
C ILE A 346 1.15 -35.92 -12.89
N SER A 347 0.22 -36.87 -12.67
CA SER A 347 0.09 -38.02 -13.55
C SER A 347 -0.43 -37.63 -14.93
N GLU A 348 -1.42 -36.74 -15.01
CA GLU A 348 -2.06 -36.33 -16.27
C GLU A 348 -1.17 -35.38 -17.07
N GLU A 349 -0.52 -34.42 -16.41
CA GLU A 349 0.24 -33.37 -17.11
C GLU A 349 1.72 -33.73 -17.33
N LEU A 350 2.32 -34.53 -16.44
CA LEU A 350 3.74 -34.88 -16.50
C LEU A 350 4.01 -36.38 -16.72
N GLY A 351 2.99 -37.24 -16.61
CA GLY A 351 3.19 -38.70 -16.67
C GLY A 351 4.00 -39.26 -15.50
N LEU A 352 4.10 -38.51 -14.40
CA LEU A 352 4.87 -38.88 -13.21
C LEU A 352 3.94 -39.31 -12.07
N GLN A 353 4.52 -39.72 -10.95
CA GLN A 353 3.81 -39.98 -9.70
C GLN A 353 4.44 -39.13 -8.59
N PRO A 354 3.70 -38.85 -7.49
CA PRO A 354 4.31 -38.24 -6.32
C PRO A 354 5.52 -39.03 -5.84
N SER A 355 6.55 -38.33 -5.37
CA SER A 355 7.76 -38.95 -4.86
C SER A 355 7.46 -39.94 -3.72
N SER A 356 8.40 -40.87 -3.51
CA SER A 356 8.32 -41.81 -2.40
C SER A 356 8.27 -41.11 -1.04
N GLU A 357 8.96 -39.97 -0.90
CA GLU A 357 8.98 -39.13 0.29
C GLU A 357 7.61 -38.53 0.60
N VAL A 358 6.94 -37.93 -0.41
CA VAL A 358 5.60 -37.35 -0.25
C VAL A 358 4.55 -38.43 -0.03
N SER A 359 4.65 -39.56 -0.72
CA SER A 359 3.78 -40.73 -0.52
C SER A 359 3.88 -41.27 0.90
N ALA A 360 5.10 -41.39 1.45
CA ALA A 360 5.32 -41.81 2.82
C ALA A 360 4.80 -40.78 3.84
N PHE A 361 5.01 -39.50 3.57
CA PHE A 361 4.52 -38.40 4.40
C PHE A 361 2.99 -38.40 4.50
N TYR A 362 2.29 -38.53 3.38
CA TYR A 362 0.83 -38.62 3.34
C TYR A 362 0.30 -39.81 4.16
N LYS A 363 0.90 -41.01 3.99
CA LYS A 363 0.53 -42.20 4.77
C LYS A 363 0.71 -41.98 6.28
N LYS A 364 1.81 -41.34 6.68
CA LYS A 364 2.09 -41.01 8.09
C LYS A 364 1.02 -40.08 8.68
N ILE A 365 0.65 -39.03 7.97
CA ILE A 365 -0.38 -38.08 8.42
C ILE A 365 -1.74 -38.77 8.58
N CYS A 366 -2.13 -39.62 7.62
CA CYS A 366 -3.40 -40.34 7.68
C CYS A 366 -3.46 -41.35 8.84
N ALA A 367 -2.33 -41.93 9.24
CA ALA A 367 -2.27 -42.89 10.34
C ALA A 367 -2.44 -42.23 11.72
N ILE A 368 -1.94 -41.01 11.91
CA ILE A 368 -1.98 -40.30 13.20
C ILE A 368 -3.41 -39.86 13.57
N ASN A 369 -4.22 -39.48 12.57
CA ASN A 369 -5.56 -38.91 12.79
C ASN A 369 -6.70 -39.91 12.50
N GLY A 370 -6.38 -41.18 12.24
CA GLY A 370 -7.33 -42.27 12.06
C GLY A 370 -7.52 -43.15 13.30
N SER A 371 -6.92 -42.75 14.44
CA SER A 371 -7.06 -43.36 15.77
C SER A 371 -7.86 -42.43 16.66
#